data_AF-A0A8B6XST8-F1
#
_entry.id   AF-A0A8B6XST8-F1
#
_cell.length_a   1.000
_cell.length_b   1.000
_cell.length_c   1.000
_cell.angle_alpha   90.00
_cell.angle_beta   90.00
_cell.angle_gamma   90.00
#
_symmetry.space_group_name_H-M   'P 1'
#
loop_
_entity.id
_entity.type
_entity.pdbx_description
1 polymer ?
#
loop_
_entity_poly.entity_id
_entity_poly.type
_entity_poly.pdbx_seq_one_letter_code
_entity_poly.pdbx_strand_id
1 'polypeptide(L)'
;MKLIVGVVLLSVVTHGVCTDQTEIITNEQTLMKSNLVAILPKLGKTFYIYFKIKLNSFSHGYRSVIHLTLGEDNVKYGDRIPGIWIYEEKLVLAFAISGNKNEYFFSKPLSLNQWIPVIITQQSHPLKPIFEVYINHELVFEKENLNQKEFTNINVYAGDPWYEVQDGSIKDFFVYNYPVETKKSLKKDSIQKKMFGLKF
;
A
#
# COMPACT_ATOMS: atom_id res chain seq x y z
N MET A 1 -52.95 -4.68 3.44
CA MET A 1 -51.95 -5.14 2.46
C MET A 1 -50.59 -4.64 2.93
N LYS A 2 -49.74 -5.48 3.52
CA LYS A 2 -48.38 -5.11 3.95
C LYS A 2 -47.39 -5.82 3.03
N LEU A 3 -46.67 -5.02 2.24
CA LEU A 3 -45.64 -5.51 1.32
C LEU A 3 -44.39 -5.84 2.14
N ILE A 4 -44.09 -7.12 2.31
CA ILE A 4 -42.82 -7.58 2.88
C ILE A 4 -41.85 -7.66 1.70
N VAL A 5 -40.94 -6.68 1.60
CA VAL A 5 -39.83 -6.75 0.66
C VAL A 5 -38.75 -7.59 1.32
N GLY A 6 -38.73 -8.89 1.00
CA GLY A 6 -37.65 -9.78 1.38
C GLY A 6 -36.39 -9.40 0.61
N VAL A 7 -35.39 -8.86 1.31
CA VAL A 7 -34.04 -8.73 0.78
C VAL A 7 -33.47 -10.14 0.69
N VAL A 8 -33.38 -10.67 -0.53
CA VAL A 8 -32.60 -11.88 -0.81
C VAL A 8 -31.14 -11.50 -0.65
N LEU A 9 -30.58 -11.81 0.52
CA LEU A 9 -29.14 -11.78 0.73
C LEU A 9 -28.56 -12.91 -0.15
N LEU A 10 -28.08 -12.57 -1.34
CA LEU A 10 -27.34 -13.51 -2.17
C LEU A 10 -25.95 -13.69 -1.53
N SER A 11 -25.88 -14.52 -0.49
CA SER A 11 -24.60 -14.98 0.06
C SER A 11 -23.97 -15.89 -0.98
N VAL A 12 -23.12 -15.32 -1.84
CA VAL A 12 -22.23 -16.13 -2.67
C VAL A 12 -21.22 -16.77 -1.72
N VAL A 13 -21.40 -18.06 -1.47
CA VAL A 13 -20.40 -18.91 -0.83
C VAL A 13 -19.27 -19.11 -1.84
N THR A 14 -18.38 -18.13 -1.96
CA THR A 14 -17.10 -18.35 -2.63
C THR A 14 -16.24 -19.17 -1.68
N HIS A 15 -15.84 -20.35 -2.13
CA HIS A 15 -14.87 -21.15 -1.41
C HIS A 15 -13.53 -20.39 -1.37
N GLY A 16 -13.24 -19.75 -0.25
CA GLY A 16 -11.87 -19.48 0.22
C GLY A 16 -10.99 -18.56 -0.62
N VAL A 17 -11.53 -17.49 -1.21
CA VAL A 17 -10.67 -16.33 -1.53
C VAL A 17 -10.62 -15.48 -0.28
N CYS A 18 -9.67 -15.77 0.59
CA CYS A 18 -9.31 -14.86 1.68
C CYS A 18 -8.78 -13.60 1.02
N THR A 19 -9.61 -12.57 0.89
CA THR A 19 -9.17 -11.27 0.39
C THR A 19 -8.22 -10.68 1.43
N ASP A 20 -6.90 -10.75 1.19
CA ASP A 20 -5.84 -10.17 2.04
C ASP A 20 -5.72 -8.64 1.80
N GLN A 21 -6.87 -8.00 1.55
CA GLN A 21 -7.01 -6.57 1.41
C GLN A 21 -7.44 -6.00 2.76
N THR A 22 -6.65 -5.05 3.26
CA THR A 22 -6.96 -4.24 4.44
C THR A 22 -7.33 -2.85 3.97
N GLU A 23 -8.61 -2.49 4.09
CA GLU A 23 -9.06 -1.10 3.92
C GLU A 23 -8.65 -0.27 5.13
N ILE A 24 -8.03 0.88 4.89
CA ILE A 24 -7.52 1.79 5.93
C ILE A 24 -8.38 3.05 5.99
N ILE A 25 -8.66 3.67 4.84
CA ILE A 25 -9.56 4.83 4.72
C ILE A 25 -10.44 4.64 3.49
N THR A 26 -11.75 4.50 3.67
CA THR A 26 -12.72 4.37 2.56
C THR A 26 -13.17 5.75 2.04
N ASN A 27 -13.66 6.61 2.94
CA ASN A 27 -14.21 7.93 2.57
C ASN A 27 -13.16 9.04 2.67
N GLU A 28 -13.44 10.19 2.05
CA GLU A 28 -12.59 11.38 2.14
C GLU A 28 -12.36 11.83 3.58
N GLN A 29 -11.10 12.05 3.92
CA GLN A 29 -10.66 12.60 5.20
C GLN A 29 -9.58 13.66 4.96
N THR A 30 -9.61 14.73 5.75
CA THR A 30 -8.53 15.72 5.78
C THR A 30 -7.30 15.12 6.45
N LEU A 31 -6.11 15.41 5.92
CA LEU A 31 -4.85 15.01 6.55
C LEU A 31 -4.67 15.79 7.87
N MET A 32 -4.23 15.11 8.93
CA MET A 32 -4.06 15.71 10.26
C MET A 32 -2.73 15.28 10.88
N LYS A 33 -2.04 16.20 11.57
CA LYS A 33 -0.77 15.88 12.24
C LYS A 33 -0.97 14.81 13.32
N SER A 34 -0.03 13.87 13.42
CA SER A 34 -0.07 12.76 14.39
C SER A 34 -1.33 11.89 14.33
N ASN A 35 -1.91 11.71 13.14
CA ASN A 35 -3.17 10.98 12.97
C ASN A 35 -2.93 9.49 12.67
N LEU A 36 -2.94 8.65 13.72
CA LEU A 36 -2.85 7.20 13.60
C LEU A 36 -4.20 6.63 13.13
N VAL A 37 -4.25 6.13 11.89
CA VAL A 37 -5.50 5.66 11.27
C VAL A 37 -5.65 4.14 11.31
N ALA A 38 -4.55 3.39 11.44
CA ALA A 38 -4.58 1.94 11.58
C ALA A 38 -3.29 1.39 12.18
N ILE A 39 -3.36 0.13 12.62
CA ILE A 39 -2.20 -0.73 12.86
C ILE A 39 -2.31 -1.90 11.89
N LEU A 40 -1.45 -1.92 10.87
CA LEU A 40 -1.41 -2.97 9.87
C LEU A 40 -0.65 -4.17 10.46
N PRO A 41 -1.30 -5.35 10.62
CA PRO A 41 -0.65 -6.51 11.22
C PRO A 41 0.54 -7.00 10.41
N LYS A 42 0.49 -6.82 9.08
CA LYS A 42 1.50 -7.31 8.16
C LYS A 42 1.55 -6.54 6.84
N LEU A 43 2.77 -6.23 6.40
CA LEU A 43 3.11 -5.90 5.02
C LEU A 43 4.08 -6.97 4.51
N GLY A 44 3.61 -7.81 3.59
CA GLY A 44 4.34 -8.96 3.06
C GLY A 44 5.49 -8.58 2.15
N LYS A 45 6.19 -9.58 1.60
CA LYS A 45 7.23 -9.36 0.59
C LYS A 45 6.69 -9.04 -0.79
N THR A 46 5.41 -9.32 -1.03
CA THR A 46 4.69 -8.93 -2.24
C THR A 46 3.45 -8.18 -1.81
N PHE A 47 3.34 -6.91 -2.20
CA PHE A 47 2.24 -6.07 -1.76
C PHE A 47 1.84 -5.06 -2.84
N TYR A 48 0.67 -4.49 -2.61
CA TYR A 48 0.09 -3.39 -3.36
C TYR A 48 -0.50 -2.40 -2.36
N ILE A 49 -0.08 -1.14 -2.42
CA ILE A 49 -0.63 -0.05 -1.64
C ILE A 49 -1.27 0.93 -2.62
N TYR A 50 -2.50 1.34 -2.33
CA TYR A 50 -3.21 2.33 -3.13
C TYR A 50 -3.90 3.34 -2.26
N PHE A 51 -3.88 4.58 -2.71
CA PHE A 51 -4.67 5.66 -2.14
C PHE A 51 -4.83 6.77 -3.17
N LYS A 52 -5.77 7.69 -2.93
CA LYS A 52 -5.87 8.95 -3.65
C LYS A 52 -5.60 10.10 -2.71
N ILE A 53 -4.80 11.06 -3.17
CA ILE A 53 -4.59 12.35 -2.48
C ILE A 53 -5.16 13.49 -3.29
N LYS A 54 -5.63 14.52 -2.59
CA LYS A 54 -5.96 15.82 -3.16
C LYS A 54 -5.23 16.89 -2.36
N LEU A 55 -4.50 17.74 -3.03
CA LEU A 55 -3.67 18.80 -2.42
C LEU A 55 -4.39 20.13 -2.54
N ASN A 56 -4.54 20.88 -1.46
CA ASN A 56 -5.24 22.17 -1.48
C ASN A 56 -4.26 23.34 -1.68
N SER A 57 -3.08 23.26 -1.07
CA SER A 57 -2.00 24.24 -1.17
C SER A 57 -0.63 23.59 -1.02
N PHE A 58 0.44 24.31 -1.37
CA PHE A 58 1.81 23.90 -1.12
C PHE A 58 2.45 24.77 -0.04
N SER A 59 3.43 24.22 0.67
CA SER A 59 4.15 24.93 1.72
C SER A 59 5.61 24.48 1.76
N HIS A 60 6.50 25.36 2.20
CA HIS A 60 7.93 25.06 2.27
C HIS A 60 8.25 23.88 3.19
N GLY A 61 9.30 23.14 2.83
CA GLY A 61 9.76 21.99 3.59
C GLY A 61 8.93 20.72 3.37
N TYR A 62 9.26 19.66 4.10
CA TYR A 62 8.56 18.37 4.00
C TYR A 62 7.22 18.42 4.74
N ARG A 63 6.16 18.03 4.05
CA ARG A 63 4.78 18.03 4.55
C ARG A 63 4.21 16.63 4.50
N SER A 64 3.88 16.07 5.66
CA SER A 64 3.49 14.66 5.81
C SER A 64 2.15 14.35 5.17
N VAL A 65 2.09 13.20 4.49
CA VAL A 65 0.89 12.65 3.85
C VAL A 65 0.54 11.29 4.46
N ILE A 66 1.42 10.29 4.31
CA ILE A 66 1.25 8.96 4.90
C ILE A 66 2.59 8.51 5.48
N HIS A 67 2.56 7.82 6.62
CA HIS A 67 3.75 7.16 7.16
C HIS A 67 3.41 5.79 7.74
N LEU A 68 3.91 4.75 7.10
CA LEU A 68 3.92 3.38 7.61
C LEU A 68 5.25 3.11 8.29
N THR A 69 5.21 2.77 9.57
CA THR A 69 6.41 2.73 10.43
C THR A 69 6.38 1.63 11.49
N LEU A 70 7.56 1.14 11.86
CA LEU A 70 7.80 0.28 13.04
C LEU A 70 8.01 1.08 14.34
N GLY A 71 7.67 2.37 14.36
CA GLY A 71 7.55 3.19 15.56
C GLY A 71 8.34 4.50 15.55
N GLU A 72 9.33 4.65 14.67
CA GLU A 72 10.22 5.81 14.60
C GLU A 72 10.16 6.47 13.21
N ASP A 73 10.81 7.62 13.03
CA ASP A 73 10.85 8.31 11.74
C ASP A 73 11.86 7.68 10.77
N ASN A 74 13.14 7.67 11.14
CA ASN A 74 14.23 7.23 10.26
C ASN A 74 15.43 6.72 11.07
N VAL A 75 15.19 5.87 12.06
CA VAL A 75 16.25 5.36 12.93
C VAL A 75 16.77 4.02 12.40
N LYS A 76 15.87 3.08 12.09
CA LYS A 76 16.14 1.71 11.68
C LYS A 76 15.41 1.32 10.39
N TYR A 77 15.82 0.18 9.83
CA TYR A 77 15.18 -0.40 8.65
C TYR A 77 13.75 -0.82 8.98
N GLY A 78 12.76 -0.28 8.26
CA GLY A 78 11.34 -0.48 8.53
C GLY A 78 10.62 0.72 9.12
N ASP A 79 11.34 1.79 9.46
CA ASP A 79 10.70 3.02 9.96
C ASP A 79 9.98 3.79 8.85
N ARG A 80 10.35 3.61 7.58
CA ARG A 80 9.70 4.22 6.41
C ARG A 80 9.33 3.13 5.40
N ILE A 81 8.10 2.63 5.46
CA ILE A 81 7.62 1.50 4.62
C ILE A 81 6.19 1.66 4.08
N PRO A 82 5.84 2.72 3.33
CA PRO A 82 6.63 3.91 3.00
C PRO A 82 6.45 5.05 4.01
N GLY A 83 7.35 6.03 3.94
CA GLY A 83 7.04 7.42 4.33
C GLY A 83 6.77 8.26 3.08
N ILE A 84 5.75 9.10 3.10
CA ILE A 84 5.31 9.92 1.97
C ILE A 84 5.07 11.35 2.45
N TRP A 85 5.71 12.29 1.77
CA TRP A 85 5.59 13.74 2.00
C TRP A 85 5.34 14.47 0.69
N ILE A 86 4.90 15.71 0.79
CA ILE A 86 5.06 16.72 -0.27
C ILE A 86 6.23 17.63 0.12
N TYR A 87 7.13 17.89 -0.82
CA TYR A 87 8.22 18.86 -0.66
C TYR A 87 8.10 19.89 -1.79
N GLU A 88 7.78 21.13 -1.41
CA GLU A 88 7.33 22.16 -2.35
C GLU A 88 6.12 21.65 -3.15
N GLU A 89 6.29 21.26 -4.41
CA GLU A 89 5.22 20.79 -5.30
C GLU A 89 5.32 19.29 -5.62
N LYS A 90 6.31 18.58 -5.06
CA LYS A 90 6.64 17.20 -5.47
C LYS A 90 6.28 16.21 -4.38
N LEU A 91 5.77 15.05 -4.78
CA LEU A 91 5.68 13.90 -3.88
C LEU A 91 7.08 13.34 -3.65
N VAL A 92 7.40 13.16 -2.38
CA VAL A 92 8.60 12.47 -1.90
C VAL A 92 8.14 11.18 -1.27
N LEU A 93 8.68 10.07 -1.75
CA LEU A 93 8.48 8.77 -1.13
C LEU A 93 9.84 8.26 -0.66
N ALA A 94 9.87 7.74 0.57
CA ALA A 94 10.97 6.97 1.09
C ALA A 94 10.50 5.56 1.46
N PHE A 95 11.32 4.56 1.14
CA PHE A 95 11.08 3.17 1.49
C PHE A 95 12.39 2.47 1.92
N ALA A 96 12.27 1.44 2.75
CA ALA A 96 13.38 0.56 3.10
C ALA A 96 13.65 -0.47 1.98
N ILE A 97 14.69 -0.25 1.17
CA ILE A 97 15.03 -1.06 -0.02
C ILE A 97 16.45 -1.63 0.11
N SER A 98 16.60 -2.95 -0.07
CA SER A 98 17.90 -3.63 -0.19
C SER A 98 18.94 -3.30 0.91
N GLY A 99 18.49 -3.05 2.15
CA GLY A 99 19.37 -2.67 3.28
C GLY A 99 19.55 -1.16 3.47
N ASN A 100 19.21 -0.32 2.47
CA ASN A 100 19.03 1.11 2.67
C ASN A 100 17.69 1.35 3.39
N LYS A 101 17.73 1.91 4.61
CA LYS A 101 16.51 2.19 5.38
C LYS A 101 15.68 3.37 4.85
N ASN A 102 16.25 4.17 3.94
CA ASN A 102 15.66 5.42 3.47
C ASN A 102 16.02 5.67 1.99
N GLU A 103 15.79 4.69 1.11
CA GLU A 103 15.85 4.92 -0.33
C GLU A 103 14.68 5.84 -0.71
N TYR A 104 14.94 6.94 -1.41
CA TYR A 104 13.90 7.92 -1.72
C TYR A 104 13.94 8.39 -3.17
N PHE A 105 12.81 8.92 -3.63
CA PHE A 105 12.71 9.62 -4.90
C PHE A 105 11.78 10.84 -4.80
N PHE A 106 11.92 11.76 -5.76
CA PHE A 106 11.05 12.92 -5.94
C PHE A 106 10.29 12.78 -7.24
N SER A 107 8.97 13.01 -7.21
CA SER A 107 8.16 13.06 -8.42
C SER A 107 8.38 14.35 -9.23
N LYS A 108 7.75 14.42 -10.41
CA LYS A 108 7.44 15.72 -11.05
C LYS A 108 6.46 16.52 -10.17
N PRO A 109 6.37 17.85 -10.33
CA PRO A 109 5.38 18.66 -9.63
C PRO A 109 3.95 18.14 -9.84
N LEU A 110 3.18 18.13 -8.77
CA LEU A 110 1.77 17.74 -8.74
C LEU A 110 0.87 18.97 -8.87
N SER A 111 -0.37 18.77 -9.31
CA SER A 111 -1.35 19.88 -9.37
C SER A 111 -2.29 19.86 -8.17
N LEU A 112 -2.72 21.05 -7.77
CA LEU A 112 -3.69 21.24 -6.69
C LEU A 112 -5.13 20.90 -7.14
N ASN A 113 -6.00 20.68 -6.15
CA ASN A 113 -7.46 20.56 -6.28
C ASN A 113 -7.99 19.43 -7.17
N GLN A 114 -7.17 18.42 -7.44
CA GLN A 114 -7.58 17.20 -8.14
C GLN A 114 -7.18 15.94 -7.35
N TRP A 115 -7.91 14.85 -7.58
CA TRP A 115 -7.58 13.54 -7.01
C TRP A 115 -6.47 12.88 -7.82
N ILE A 116 -5.37 12.58 -7.15
CA ILE A 116 -4.17 11.96 -7.71
C ILE A 116 -4.09 10.54 -7.13
N PRO A 117 -4.34 9.49 -7.92
CA PRO A 117 -4.10 8.12 -7.49
C PRO A 117 -2.60 7.84 -7.42
N VAL A 118 -2.19 7.20 -6.33
CA VAL A 118 -0.84 6.71 -6.10
C VAL A 118 -0.88 5.21 -5.88
N ILE A 119 -0.01 4.48 -6.57
CA ILE A 119 0.15 3.04 -6.42
C ILE A 119 1.60 2.77 -6.04
N ILE A 120 1.80 1.89 -5.06
CA ILE A 120 3.12 1.40 -4.68
C ILE A 120 3.05 -0.12 -4.69
N THR A 121 3.93 -0.75 -5.46
CA THR A 121 3.99 -2.21 -5.57
C THR A 121 5.36 -2.72 -5.18
N GLN A 122 5.37 -3.92 -4.60
CA GLN A 122 6.57 -4.73 -4.48
C GLN A 122 6.21 -6.10 -5.04
N GLN A 123 6.93 -6.53 -6.07
CA GLN A 123 6.78 -7.87 -6.63
C GLN A 123 7.91 -8.77 -6.13
N SER A 124 7.60 -9.87 -5.43
CA SER A 124 8.58 -10.92 -5.15
C SER A 124 8.71 -11.87 -6.34
N HIS A 125 9.54 -11.54 -7.33
CA HIS A 125 9.92 -12.52 -8.35
C HIS A 125 11.26 -13.19 -7.99
N PRO A 126 11.44 -14.52 -8.14
CA PRO A 126 12.68 -15.21 -7.78
C PRO A 126 13.94 -14.69 -8.46
N LEU A 127 13.80 -14.02 -9.61
CA LEU A 127 14.92 -13.56 -10.43
C LEU A 127 15.10 -12.03 -10.42
N LYS A 128 14.06 -11.26 -10.09
CA LYS A 128 14.11 -9.79 -10.14
C LYS A 128 12.98 -9.21 -9.29
N PRO A 129 13.16 -9.05 -7.97
CA PRO A 129 12.18 -8.40 -7.12
C PRO A 129 12.19 -6.88 -7.36
N ILE A 130 11.09 -6.33 -7.86
CA ILE A 130 10.99 -4.92 -8.25
C ILE A 130 10.04 -4.18 -7.31
N PHE A 131 10.47 -3.01 -6.85
CA PHE A 131 9.66 -1.99 -6.20
C PHE A 131 9.30 -0.91 -7.21
N GLU A 132 8.02 -0.59 -7.34
CA GLU A 132 7.53 0.38 -8.32
C GLU A 132 6.59 1.39 -7.66
N VAL A 133 6.59 2.61 -8.21
CA VAL A 133 5.67 3.66 -7.80
C VAL A 133 5.02 4.26 -9.04
N TYR A 134 3.70 4.37 -8.99
CA TYR A 134 2.91 5.01 -10.04
C TYR A 134 2.16 6.21 -9.46
N ILE A 135 2.14 7.30 -10.22
CA ILE A 135 1.34 8.49 -9.93
C ILE A 135 0.52 8.79 -11.17
N ASN A 136 -0.80 8.97 -11.03
CA ASN A 136 -1.71 9.11 -12.16
C ASN A 136 -1.60 7.94 -13.17
N HIS A 137 -1.32 6.73 -12.67
CA HIS A 137 -1.10 5.50 -13.45
C HIS A 137 0.17 5.51 -14.34
N GLU A 138 1.03 6.53 -14.24
CA GLU A 138 2.34 6.55 -14.90
C GLU A 138 3.41 6.01 -13.96
N LEU A 139 4.30 5.15 -14.47
CA LEU A 139 5.48 4.67 -13.73
C LEU A 139 6.45 5.84 -13.51
N VAL A 140 6.69 6.21 -12.26
CA VAL A 140 7.58 7.34 -11.91
C VAL A 140 8.85 6.90 -11.19
N PHE A 141 8.88 5.69 -10.64
CA PHE A 141 10.05 5.14 -9.96
C PHE A 141 10.04 3.61 -10.05
N GLU A 142 11.21 3.04 -10.32
CA GLU A 142 11.47 1.60 -10.31
C GLU A 142 12.81 1.35 -9.62
N LYS A 143 12.87 0.37 -8.71
CA LYS A 143 14.12 -0.06 -8.08
C LYS A 143 14.10 -1.55 -7.75
N GLU A 144 15.22 -2.22 -7.94
CA GLU A 144 15.37 -3.60 -7.50
C GLU A 144 15.51 -3.69 -5.97
N ASN A 145 14.71 -4.57 -5.34
CA ASN A 145 14.68 -4.79 -3.90
C ASN A 145 15.04 -6.25 -3.55
N LEU A 146 16.33 -6.56 -3.66
CA LEU A 146 16.88 -7.90 -3.46
C LEU A 146 16.67 -8.44 -2.02
N ASN A 147 16.64 -7.54 -1.03
CA ASN A 147 16.45 -7.90 0.37
C ASN A 147 15.04 -7.52 0.89
N GLN A 148 14.01 -7.77 0.08
CA GLN A 148 12.61 -7.60 0.47
C GLN A 148 12.27 -8.34 1.78
N LYS A 149 11.68 -7.60 2.72
CA LYS A 149 11.32 -8.09 4.05
C LYS A 149 9.82 -8.08 4.23
N GLU A 150 9.37 -8.95 5.13
CA GLU A 150 8.06 -8.84 5.73
C GLU A 150 8.17 -7.93 6.96
N PHE A 151 7.18 -7.07 7.15
CA PHE A 151 7.05 -6.19 8.29
C PHE A 151 5.75 -6.49 9.01
N THR A 152 5.72 -6.36 10.34
CA THR A 152 4.54 -6.64 11.17
C THR A 152 4.36 -5.56 12.23
N ASN A 153 3.13 -5.42 12.75
CA ASN A 153 2.77 -4.41 13.75
C ASN A 153 3.14 -2.97 13.30
N ILE A 154 2.67 -2.60 12.11
CA ILE A 154 3.06 -1.36 11.44
C ILE A 154 2.02 -0.28 11.78
N ASN A 155 2.48 0.81 12.37
CA ASN A 155 1.63 1.98 12.58
C ASN A 155 1.41 2.68 11.24
N VAL A 156 0.16 3.04 10.94
CA VAL A 156 -0.21 3.75 9.72
C VAL A 156 -0.73 5.14 10.10
N TYR A 157 0.00 6.18 9.69
CA TYR A 157 -0.40 7.57 9.89
C TYR A 157 -0.90 8.20 8.60
N ALA A 158 -1.92 9.05 8.69
CA ALA A 158 -2.36 9.98 7.64
C ALA A 158 -2.02 11.42 8.07
N GLY A 159 -0.71 11.72 8.03
CA GLY A 159 -0.06 12.83 8.71
C GLY A 159 0.70 12.37 9.95
N ASP A 160 2.02 12.27 9.81
CA ASP A 160 2.91 11.69 10.82
C ASP A 160 3.15 12.63 12.03
N PRO A 161 3.75 12.12 13.13
CA PRO A 161 4.09 12.94 14.29
C PRO A 161 5.35 13.82 14.16
N TRP A 162 6.21 13.56 13.18
CA TRP A 162 7.57 14.12 13.10
C TRP A 162 7.65 15.37 12.21
N TYR A 163 6.81 15.45 11.18
CA TYR A 163 6.76 16.55 10.21
C TYR A 163 5.45 17.33 10.31
N GLU A 164 5.44 18.54 9.78
CA GLU A 164 4.19 19.28 9.60
C GLU A 164 3.31 18.57 8.58
N VAL A 165 1.99 18.58 8.77
CA VAL A 165 1.07 17.90 7.87
C VAL A 165 0.85 18.67 6.56
N GLN A 166 0.65 17.95 5.46
CA GLN A 166 0.26 18.52 4.18
C GLN A 166 -1.20 19.00 4.22
N ASP A 167 -1.45 20.20 3.70
CA ASP A 167 -2.81 20.68 3.46
C ASP A 167 -3.43 19.93 2.27
N GLY A 168 -4.33 19.00 2.59
CA GLY A 168 -4.93 18.12 1.62
C GLY A 168 -5.87 17.10 2.24
N SER A 169 -6.31 16.17 1.42
CA SER A 169 -7.23 15.10 1.80
C SER A 169 -6.84 13.79 1.15
N ILE A 170 -7.22 12.70 1.79
CA ILE A 170 -6.95 11.32 1.38
C ILE A 170 -8.25 10.51 1.34
N LYS A 171 -8.33 9.55 0.42
CA LYS A 171 -9.40 8.54 0.37
C LYS A 171 -8.96 7.29 -0.37
N ASP A 172 -9.84 6.29 -0.37
CA ASP A 172 -9.62 5.00 -1.06
C ASP A 172 -8.26 4.36 -0.67
N PHE A 173 -7.83 4.51 0.58
CA PHE A 173 -6.55 3.99 1.06
C PHE A 173 -6.68 2.55 1.52
N PHE A 174 -5.99 1.64 0.84
CA PHE A 174 -5.91 0.23 1.22
C PHE A 174 -4.54 -0.38 0.95
N VAL A 175 -4.29 -1.48 1.63
CA VAL A 175 -3.13 -2.36 1.41
C VAL A 175 -3.63 -3.74 1.03
N TYR A 176 -3.04 -4.34 0.01
CA TYR A 176 -3.28 -5.71 -0.39
C TYR A 176 -1.96 -6.48 -0.36
N ASN A 177 -1.93 -7.56 0.41
CA ASN A 177 -0.82 -8.50 0.39
C ASN A 177 -1.13 -9.59 -0.65
N TYR A 178 -0.19 -9.88 -1.55
CA TYR A 178 -0.41 -10.98 -2.47
C TYR A 178 -0.23 -12.32 -1.73
N PRO A 179 -1.11 -13.31 -1.98
CA PRO A 179 -0.96 -14.64 -1.42
C PRO A 179 0.42 -15.22 -1.75
N VAL A 180 1.09 -15.76 -0.74
CA VAL A 180 2.34 -16.49 -0.96
C VAL A 180 1.98 -17.83 -1.59
N GLU A 181 2.29 -18.03 -2.87
CA GLU A 181 2.18 -19.35 -3.50
C GLU A 181 3.13 -20.32 -2.79
N THR A 182 2.58 -21.18 -1.94
CA THR A 182 3.37 -22.23 -1.29
C THR A 182 3.49 -23.43 -2.22
N LYS A 183 4.71 -23.98 -2.38
CA LYS A 183 5.01 -25.20 -3.17
C LYS A 183 4.12 -26.41 -2.82
N LYS A 184 3.40 -26.40 -1.69
CA LYS A 184 2.40 -27.41 -1.32
C LYS A 184 1.19 -27.39 -2.26
N SER A 185 0.72 -26.23 -2.74
CA SER A 185 -0.43 -26.18 -3.67
C SER A 185 -0.04 -26.81 -5.02
N LEU A 186 1.15 -26.49 -5.55
CA LEU A 186 1.68 -27.09 -6.77
C LEU A 186 1.81 -28.62 -6.69
N LYS A 187 2.19 -29.17 -5.52
CA LYS A 187 2.19 -30.63 -5.30
C LYS A 187 0.78 -31.21 -5.24
N LYS A 188 -0.18 -30.54 -4.59
CA LYS A 188 -1.57 -31.01 -4.52
C LYS A 188 -2.24 -31.00 -5.90
N ASP A 189 -2.00 -29.95 -6.68
CA ASP A 189 -2.52 -29.79 -8.04
C ASP A 189 -1.89 -30.78 -9.02
N SER A 190 -0.59 -31.06 -8.89
CA SER A 190 0.08 -32.10 -9.69
C SER A 190 -0.34 -33.52 -9.26
N ILE A 191 -0.62 -33.78 -7.98
CA ILE A 191 -1.20 -35.05 -7.51
C ILE A 191 -2.64 -35.21 -8.02
N GLN A 192 -3.48 -34.17 -7.98
CA GLN A 192 -4.84 -34.21 -8.53
C GLN A 192 -4.83 -34.36 -10.05
N LYS A 193 -4.00 -33.62 -10.79
CA LYS A 193 -3.86 -33.79 -12.25
C LYS A 193 -3.39 -35.19 -12.62
N LYS A 194 -2.52 -35.81 -11.81
CA LYS A 194 -2.05 -37.18 -12.02
C LYS A 194 -3.09 -38.24 -11.61
N MET A 195 -3.92 -37.98 -10.60
CA MET A 195 -5.02 -38.87 -10.19
C MET A 195 -6.23 -38.84 -11.16
N PHE A 196 -6.52 -37.69 -11.77
CA PHE A 196 -7.71 -37.51 -12.61
C PHE A 196 -7.43 -37.54 -14.12
N GLY A 197 -6.21 -37.87 -14.55
CA GLY A 197 -5.93 -38.27 -15.93
C GLY A 197 -6.24 -37.24 -17.02
N LEU A 198 -6.31 -35.94 -16.70
CA LEU A 198 -6.54 -34.89 -17.69
C LEU A 198 -5.24 -34.63 -18.47
N LYS A 199 -5.10 -35.32 -19.60
CA LYS A 199 -4.20 -34.94 -20.69
C LYS A 199 -4.91 -33.88 -21.53
N PHE A 200 -4.25 -32.74 -21.75
CA PHE A 200 -4.42 -31.97 -22.99
C PHE A 200 -3.31 -32.41 -23.94
#